data_AF-A0A5K7X0E7-F1
#
_entry.id   AF-A0A5K7X0E7-F1
#
_cell.length_a   1.000
_cell.length_b   1.000
_cell.length_c   1.000
_cell.angle_alpha   90.00
_cell.angle_beta   90.00
_cell.angle_gamma   90.00
#
_symmetry.space_group_name_H-M   'P 1'
#
loop_
_entity.id
_entity.type
_entity.pdbx_description
1 polymer ?
#
loop_
_entity_poly.entity_id
_entity_poly.type
_entity_poly.pdbx_seq_one_letter_code
_entity_poly.pdbx_strand_id
1 'polypeptide(L)'
;MGESYLDQLGNFLGIGVTTKERKRAKYQQLYQKLSMYVSQAEHDLTQINRMISSYSEVHVTKTKIPGIEFSASRQQVDERLQAKQKLLKNKLSEARTAKAQAKRAYEQYKHLAAEEDRKKR
;
A
#
# COMPACT_ATOMS: atom_id res chain seq x y z
N MET A 1 26.58 17.09 5.82
CA MET A 1 25.81 17.64 4.69
C MET A 1 25.31 16.47 3.87
N GLY A 2 24.11 15.97 4.17
CA GLY A 2 23.53 14.83 3.46
C GLY A 2 22.44 15.35 2.55
N GLU A 3 22.70 15.38 1.24
CA GLU A 3 21.66 15.65 0.26
C GLU A 3 20.64 14.50 0.34
N SER A 4 19.40 14.84 0.68
CA SER A 4 18.32 13.87 0.76
C SER A 4 17.97 13.42 -0.66
N TYR A 5 17.66 12.13 -0.87
CA TYR A 5 17.20 11.56 -2.15
C TYR A 5 16.11 12.39 -2.86
N LEU A 6 15.42 13.24 -2.10
CA LEU A 6 14.40 14.17 -2.57
C LEU A 6 14.97 15.37 -3.37
N ASP A 7 16.19 15.82 -3.09
CA ASP A 7 16.85 16.93 -3.81
C ASP A 7 17.40 16.46 -5.15
N GLN A 8 17.89 15.23 -5.22
CA GLN A 8 18.41 14.62 -6.45
C GLN A 8 17.32 14.40 -7.51
N LEU A 9 16.11 14.04 -7.08
CA LEU A 9 14.93 13.96 -7.95
C LEU A 9 14.38 15.35 -8.33
N GLY A 10 14.62 16.36 -7.50
CA GLY A 10 14.21 17.74 -7.72
C GLY A 10 15.00 18.44 -8.84
N ASN A 11 16.25 18.02 -9.07
CA ASN A 11 17.11 18.53 -10.13
C ASN A 11 16.83 17.89 -11.50
N PHE A 12 16.25 16.69 -11.54
CA PHE A 12 16.02 15.93 -12.77
C PHE A 12 14.86 16.47 -13.65
N LEU A 13 13.92 17.22 -13.08
CA LEU A 13 12.69 17.66 -13.77
C LEU A 13 12.64 19.18 -14.01
N GLY A 14 13.79 19.81 -14.22
CA GLY A 14 13.93 21.26 -14.32
C GLY A 14 12.89 21.94 -15.21
N ILE A 15 11.98 22.73 -14.60
CA ILE A 15 11.13 23.77 -15.21
C ILE A 15 10.66 24.69 -14.06
N GLY A 16 10.55 25.99 -14.34
CA GLY A 16 10.21 27.07 -13.39
C GLY A 16 8.75 27.06 -12.93
N VAL A 17 8.46 26.26 -11.92
CA VAL A 17 7.14 26.09 -11.29
C VAL A 17 7.24 26.53 -9.83
N THR A 18 6.25 27.21 -9.25
CA THR A 18 6.35 27.67 -7.85
C THR A 18 6.52 26.48 -6.90
N THR A 19 7.15 26.70 -5.73
CA THR A 19 7.39 25.64 -4.75
C THR A 19 6.10 24.92 -4.33
N LYS A 20 4.96 25.61 -4.37
CA LYS A 20 3.63 25.05 -4.06
C LYS A 20 3.07 24.14 -5.14
N GLU A 21 3.19 24.53 -6.40
CA GLU A 21 2.81 23.69 -7.54
C GLU A 21 3.67 22.43 -7.64
N ARG A 22 4.98 22.53 -7.35
CA ARG A 22 5.87 21.34 -7.23
C ARG A 22 5.40 20.41 -6.12
N LYS A 23 5.03 20.95 -4.95
CA LYS A 23 4.46 20.16 -3.84
C LYS A 23 3.11 19.54 -4.24
N ARG A 24 2.23 20.26 -4.95
CA ARG A 24 0.96 19.73 -5.49
C ARG A 24 1.22 18.51 -6.37
N ALA A 25 2.08 18.62 -7.36
CA ALA A 25 2.41 17.51 -8.26
C ALA A 25 3.00 16.31 -7.49
N LYS A 26 3.88 16.56 -6.51
CA LYS A 26 4.45 15.51 -5.65
C LYS A 26 3.39 14.75 -4.86
N TYR A 27 2.47 15.44 -4.21
CA TYR A 27 1.40 14.79 -3.44
C TYR A 27 0.37 14.11 -4.35
N GLN A 28 0.13 14.62 -5.56
CA GLN A 28 -0.69 13.95 -6.56
C GLN A 28 -0.10 12.60 -6.98
N GLN A 29 1.20 12.57 -7.31
CA GLN A 29 1.90 11.33 -7.67
C GLN A 29 1.93 10.34 -6.49
N LEU A 30 2.18 10.83 -5.27
CA LEU A 30 2.17 10.00 -4.07
C LEU A 30 0.78 9.38 -3.85
N TYR A 31 -0.28 10.18 -3.97
CA TYR A 31 -1.65 9.70 -3.86
C TYR A 31 -1.98 8.63 -4.91
N GLN A 32 -1.57 8.83 -6.17
CA GLN A 32 -1.77 7.85 -7.24
C GLN A 32 -1.04 6.53 -6.96
N LYS A 33 0.24 6.59 -6.58
CA LYS A 33 1.03 5.40 -6.22
C LYS A 33 0.42 4.64 -5.05
N LEU A 34 0.04 5.34 -3.98
CA LEU A 34 -0.61 4.73 -2.82
C LEU A 34 -1.97 4.14 -3.19
N SER A 35 -2.72 4.77 -4.11
CA SER A 35 -3.98 4.22 -4.60
C SER A 35 -3.79 2.91 -5.35
N MET A 36 -2.81 2.84 -6.26
CA MET A 36 -2.49 1.60 -6.97
C MET A 36 -2.07 0.49 -6.01
N TYR A 37 -1.17 0.81 -5.07
CA TYR A 37 -0.69 -0.16 -4.09
C TYR A 37 -1.81 -0.70 -3.19
N VAL A 38 -2.71 0.18 -2.71
CA VAL A 38 -3.87 -0.24 -1.91
C VAL A 38 -4.78 -1.16 -2.72
N SER A 39 -5.09 -0.82 -3.98
CA SER A 39 -5.94 -1.66 -4.83
C SER A 39 -5.31 -3.02 -5.12
N GLN A 40 -4.01 -3.07 -5.40
CA GLN A 40 -3.29 -4.33 -5.62
C GLN A 40 -3.31 -5.20 -4.35
N ALA A 41 -2.99 -4.60 -3.21
CA ALA A 41 -2.96 -5.33 -1.95
C ALA A 41 -4.36 -5.82 -1.51
N GLU A 42 -5.44 -5.08 -1.81
CA GLU A 42 -6.82 -5.53 -1.61
C GLU A 42 -7.17 -6.74 -2.50
N HIS A 43 -6.72 -6.71 -3.77
CA HIS A 43 -6.89 -7.82 -4.70
C HIS A 43 -6.17 -9.07 -4.19
N ASP A 44 -4.88 -8.95 -3.83
CA ASP A 44 -4.06 -10.05 -3.35
C ASP A 44 -4.63 -10.66 -2.06
N LEU A 45 -5.13 -9.83 -1.14
CA LEU A 45 -5.78 -10.28 0.09
C LEU A 45 -7.05 -11.09 -0.20
N THR A 46 -7.82 -10.66 -1.20
CA THR A 46 -9.02 -11.38 -1.64
C THR A 46 -8.65 -12.75 -2.24
N GLN A 47 -7.59 -12.82 -3.05
CA GLN A 47 -7.11 -14.08 -3.61
C GLN A 47 -6.59 -15.03 -2.52
N ILE A 48 -5.80 -14.51 -1.59
CA ILE A 48 -5.29 -15.29 -0.44
C ILE A 48 -6.46 -15.88 0.36
N ASN A 49 -7.49 -15.08 0.65
CA ASN A 49 -8.67 -15.57 1.37
C ASN A 49 -9.37 -16.71 0.63
N ARG A 50 -9.57 -16.56 -0.69
CA ARG A 50 -10.18 -17.61 -1.53
C ARG A 50 -9.36 -18.89 -1.54
N MET A 51 -8.04 -18.77 -1.67
CA MET A 51 -7.13 -19.93 -1.64
C MET A 51 -7.17 -20.64 -0.28
N ILE A 52 -7.15 -19.89 0.82
CA ILE A 52 -7.28 -20.46 2.17
C ILE A 52 -8.61 -21.18 2.34
N SER A 53 -9.72 -20.57 1.92
CA SER A 53 -11.05 -21.20 1.99
C SER A 53 -11.09 -22.51 1.20
N SER A 54 -10.64 -22.50 -0.05
CA SER A 54 -10.58 -23.71 -0.90
C SER A 54 -9.68 -24.79 -0.31
N TYR A 55 -8.54 -24.41 0.28
CA TYR A 55 -7.64 -25.34 0.96
C TYR A 55 -8.26 -25.91 2.24
N SER A 56 -9.06 -25.13 2.98
CA SER A 56 -9.69 -25.58 4.23
C SER A 56 -10.75 -26.69 4.02
N GLU A 57 -11.38 -26.74 2.85
CA GLU A 57 -12.38 -27.75 2.47
C GLU A 57 -11.78 -29.12 2.16
N VAL A 58 -10.45 -29.22 1.97
CA VAL A 58 -9.79 -30.50 1.71
C VAL A 58 -9.70 -31.30 3.01
N HIS A 59 -10.45 -32.40 3.11
CA HIS A 59 -10.39 -33.32 4.26
C HIS A 59 -9.47 -34.51 3.96
N VAL A 60 -8.42 -34.66 4.77
CA VAL A 60 -7.56 -35.85 4.78
C VAL A 60 -7.85 -36.65 6.03
N THR A 61 -8.20 -37.92 5.87
CA THR A 61 -8.52 -38.84 6.97
C THR A 61 -7.31 -39.03 7.89
N LYS A 62 -7.48 -38.71 9.18
CA LYS A 62 -6.42 -38.76 10.23
C LYS A 62 -6.00 -40.18 10.64
N THR A 63 -6.59 -41.23 10.07
CA THR A 63 -6.45 -42.61 10.53
C THR A 63 -5.24 -43.38 9.99
N LYS A 64 -4.45 -42.80 9.08
CA LYS A 64 -3.22 -43.41 8.54
C LYS A 64 -2.01 -42.50 8.75
N ILE A 65 -0.80 -43.08 8.87
CA ILE A 65 0.48 -42.39 9.14
C ILE A 65 0.71 -41.15 8.24
N PRO A 66 0.38 -41.15 6.93
CA PRO A 66 0.48 -39.94 6.11
C PRO A 66 -0.48 -38.82 6.53
N GLY A 67 -1.65 -39.15 7.10
CA GLY A 67 -2.67 -38.19 7.51
C GLY A 67 -2.36 -37.46 8.81
N ILE A 68 -1.63 -38.09 9.74
CA ILE A 68 -1.22 -37.46 11.01
C ILE A 68 -0.12 -36.42 10.74
N GLU A 69 0.95 -36.79 10.04
CA GLU A 69 2.03 -35.87 9.66
C GLU A 69 1.53 -34.73 8.79
N PHE A 70 0.64 -35.03 7.82
CA PHE A 70 -0.01 -34.02 7.00
C PHE A 70 -0.85 -33.05 7.85
N SER A 71 -1.57 -33.54 8.87
CA SER A 71 -2.39 -32.68 9.73
C SER A 71 -1.58 -31.73 10.61
N ALA A 72 -0.45 -32.20 11.17
CA ALA A 72 0.45 -31.37 11.97
C ALA A 72 1.17 -30.32 11.11
N SER A 73 1.67 -30.73 9.94
CA SER A 73 2.27 -29.79 8.97
C SER A 73 1.25 -28.74 8.49
N ARG A 74 0.01 -29.16 8.25
CA ARG A 74 -1.08 -28.26 7.88
C ARG A 74 -1.37 -27.20 8.93
N GLN A 75 -1.45 -27.55 10.21
CA GLN A 75 -1.65 -26.56 11.28
C GLN A 75 -0.54 -25.50 11.31
N GLN A 76 0.72 -25.90 11.17
CA GLN A 76 1.85 -24.95 11.13
C GLN A 76 1.78 -24.02 9.90
N VAL A 77 1.36 -24.54 8.76
CA VAL A 77 1.18 -23.74 7.54
C VAL A 77 0.00 -22.76 7.69
N ASP A 78 -1.10 -23.22 8.29
CA ASP A 78 -2.29 -22.40 8.54
C ASP A 78 -1.98 -21.24 9.50
N GLU A 79 -1.24 -21.49 10.58
CA GLU A 79 -0.78 -20.46 11.51
C GLU A 79 0.10 -19.41 10.81
N ARG A 80 1.05 -19.87 9.98
CA ARG A 80 1.91 -18.96 9.19
C ARG A 80 1.11 -18.14 8.18
N LEU A 81 0.10 -18.74 7.55
CA LEU A 81 -0.80 -18.04 6.62
C LEU A 81 -1.64 -16.99 7.34
N GLN A 82 -2.20 -17.30 8.51
CA GLN A 82 -2.93 -16.34 9.33
C GLN A 82 -2.04 -15.17 9.77
N ALA A 83 -0.82 -15.44 10.20
CA ALA A 83 0.15 -14.40 10.58
C ALA A 83 0.46 -13.47 9.40
N LYS A 84 0.72 -14.02 8.21
CA LYS A 84 0.95 -13.24 6.99
C LYS A 84 -0.28 -12.42 6.58
N GLN A 85 -1.48 -13.01 6.68
CA GLN A 85 -2.73 -12.31 6.38
C GLN A 85 -2.96 -11.13 7.33
N LYS A 86 -2.69 -11.31 8.64
CA LYS A 86 -2.77 -10.23 9.63
C LYS A 86 -1.78 -9.11 9.34
N LEU A 87 -0.52 -9.44 9.01
CA LEU A 87 0.49 -8.46 8.62
C LEU A 87 0.05 -7.67 7.38
N LEU A 88 -0.51 -8.34 6.37
CA LEU A 88 -0.97 -7.71 5.14
C LEU A 88 -2.15 -6.76 5.40
N LYS A 89 -3.11 -7.17 6.25
CA LYS A 89 -4.21 -6.29 6.71
C LYS A 89 -3.69 -5.03 7.43
N ASN A 90 -2.69 -5.17 8.30
CA ASN A 90 -2.11 -4.03 9.01
C ASN A 90 -1.43 -3.05 8.04
N LYS A 91 -0.58 -3.55 7.15
CA LYS A 91 0.06 -2.72 6.11
C LYS A 91 -0.95 -2.04 5.19
N LEU A 92 -2.07 -2.71 4.89
CA LEU A 92 -3.15 -2.14 4.10
C LEU A 92 -3.83 -0.96 4.83
N SER A 93 -4.06 -1.10 6.14
CA SER A 93 -4.60 -0.04 6.99
C SER A 93 -3.69 1.19 7.03
N GLU A 94 -2.38 0.97 7.19
CA GLU A 94 -1.37 2.02 7.15
C GLU A 94 -1.34 2.72 5.77
N ALA A 95 -1.35 1.93 4.68
CA ALA A 95 -1.37 2.47 3.32
C ALA A 95 -2.64 3.28 3.02
N ARG A 96 -3.81 2.86 3.53
CA ARG A 96 -5.06 3.64 3.43
C ARG A 96 -4.96 4.97 4.18
N THR A 97 -4.37 4.96 5.37
CA THR A 97 -4.11 6.17 6.15
C THR A 97 -3.17 7.12 5.40
N ALA A 98 -2.05 6.61 4.90
CA ALA A 98 -1.10 7.38 4.10
C ALA A 98 -1.74 7.95 2.82
N LYS A 99 -2.58 7.17 2.14
CA LYS A 99 -3.35 7.62 0.95
C LYS A 99 -4.26 8.80 1.31
N ALA A 100 -4.98 8.73 2.42
CA ALA A 100 -5.86 9.80 2.87
C ALA A 100 -5.07 11.08 3.20
N GLN A 101 -3.92 10.96 3.88
CA GLN A 101 -3.04 12.08 4.18
C GLN A 101 -2.46 12.70 2.90
N ALA A 102 -2.01 11.89 1.95
CA ALA A 102 -1.50 12.37 0.65
C ALA A 102 -2.58 13.12 -0.14
N LYS A 103 -3.83 12.64 -0.13
CA LYS A 103 -4.97 13.35 -0.74
C LYS A 103 -5.19 14.72 -0.10
N ARG A 104 -5.22 14.79 1.23
CA ARG A 104 -5.39 16.06 1.97
C ARG A 104 -4.28 17.05 1.64
N ALA A 105 -3.02 16.60 1.65
CA ALA A 105 -1.89 17.45 1.31
C ALA A 105 -1.96 17.93 -0.16
N TYR A 106 -2.34 17.06 -1.09
CA TYR A 106 -2.58 17.43 -2.49
C TYR A 106 -3.64 18.53 -2.61
N GLU A 107 -4.80 18.38 -1.96
CA GLU A 107 -5.87 19.38 -1.97
C GLU A 107 -5.40 20.70 -1.36
N GLN A 108 -4.72 20.67 -0.21
CA GLN A 108 -4.14 21.86 0.41
C GLN A 108 -3.19 22.61 -0.53
N TYR A 109 -2.23 21.91 -1.15
CA TYR A 109 -1.30 22.56 -2.08
C TYR A 109 -1.96 23.00 -3.39
N LYS A 110 -3.05 22.35 -3.81
CA LYS A 110 -3.87 22.83 -4.93
C LYS A 110 -4.51 24.17 -4.61
N HIS A 111 -5.08 24.34 -3.42
CA HIS A 111 -5.64 25.63 -2.97
C HIS A 111 -4.57 26.70 -2.85
N LEU A 112 -3.44 26.41 -2.18
CA LEU A 112 -2.38 27.39 -1.97
C LEU A 112 -1.67 27.82 -3.26
N ALA A 113 -1.58 26.94 -4.26
CA ALA A 113 -1.08 27.29 -5.59
C ALA A 113 -2.05 28.23 -6.32
N ALA A 114 -3.36 27.94 -6.28
CA ALA A 114 -4.38 28.80 -6.88
C ALA A 114 -4.43 30.20 -6.24
N GLU A 115 -4.18 30.30 -4.93
CA GLU A 115 -4.05 31.60 -4.25
C GLU A 115 -2.80 32.37 -4.67
N GLU A 116 -1.66 31.70 -4.90
CA GLU A 116 -0.46 32.35 -5.42
C GLU A 116 -0.68 32.91 -6.82
N ASP A 117 -1.34 32.16 -7.70
CA ASP A 117 -1.63 32.62 -9.06
C ASP A 117 -2.57 33.83 -9.06
N ARG A 118 -3.54 33.87 -8.13
CA ARG A 118 -4.42 35.03 -7.94
C ARG A 118 -3.69 36.27 -7.42
N LYS A 119 -2.66 36.10 -6.58
CA LYS A 119 -1.87 37.23 -6.04
C LYS A 119 -0.82 37.76 -7.02
N LYS A 120 -0.47 36.99 -8.05
CA LYS A 120 0.49 37.38 -9.09
C LYS A 120 -0.18 38.07 -10.30
N ARG A 121 -1.50 37.97 -10.43
CA ARG A 121 -2.31 38.69 -11.43
C ARG A 121 -2.82 39.99 -10.86
#